data_AF-A0A519K0J4-F1
#
_entry.id   AF-A0A519K0J4-F1
#
_cell.length_a   1.000
_cell.length_b   1.000
_cell.length_c   1.000
_cell.angle_alpha   90.00
_cell.angle_beta   90.00
_cell.angle_gamma   90.00
#
_symmetry.space_group_name_H-M   'P 1'
#
loop_
_entity.id
_entity.type
_entity.pdbx_description
1 polymer ?
#
loop_
_entity_poly.entity_id
_entity_poly.type
_entity_poly.pdbx_seq_one_letter_code
_entity_poly.pdbx_strand_id
1 'polypeptide(L)'
;MRLIKMFFFILPSLLIPGAFASVVKSTVLVCYGRLNPETIKGYSCVILESEHYTSAEIKKIKTQNDKVLAYISLGEVNKYAKHYPKLKNHTIGKNTIWDSYYLNLCDGKTPKVLMSIIDEGIQAGYDGFFLDNLDNYTQFGPQPDQRNEVVALLKSIFEKYPNQTFLQNAGLEQQ
;
A
#
# COMPACT_ATOMS: atom_id res chain seq x y z
N MET A 1 -73.06 13.86 37.30
CA MET A 1 -71.65 13.39 37.30
C MET A 1 -71.23 13.23 35.84
N ARG A 2 -70.21 13.96 35.38
CA ARG A 2 -69.80 14.04 33.95
C ARG A 2 -69.02 12.78 33.54
N LEU A 3 -69.41 12.17 32.42
CA LEU A 3 -68.71 11.03 31.80
C LEU A 3 -67.45 11.54 31.07
N ILE A 4 -66.28 11.13 31.55
CA ILE A 4 -64.99 11.38 30.89
C ILE A 4 -64.81 10.34 29.78
N LYS A 5 -64.78 10.78 28.51
CA LYS A 5 -64.43 9.93 27.37
C LYS A 5 -62.91 9.74 27.34
N MET A 6 -62.44 8.53 27.65
CA MET A 6 -61.04 8.16 27.59
C MET A 6 -60.69 7.77 26.14
N PHE A 7 -60.01 8.65 25.42
CA PHE A 7 -59.47 8.35 24.08
C PHE A 7 -58.17 7.55 24.26
N PHE A 8 -58.19 6.26 23.89
CA PHE A 8 -56.97 5.46 23.74
C PHE A 8 -56.25 5.88 22.45
N PHE A 9 -55.18 6.68 22.58
CA PHE A 9 -54.22 6.90 21.51
C PHE A 9 -53.31 5.66 21.42
N ILE A 10 -53.59 4.76 20.48
CA ILE A 10 -52.64 3.70 20.12
C ILE A 10 -51.57 4.35 19.24
N LEU A 11 -50.41 4.63 19.81
CA LEU A 11 -49.24 5.06 19.05
C LEU A 11 -48.76 3.86 18.21
N PRO A 12 -48.66 3.94 16.86
CA PRO A 12 -48.02 2.88 16.11
C PRO A 12 -46.53 2.94 16.44
N SER A 13 -46.04 1.93 17.17
CA SER A 13 -44.60 1.77 17.35
C SER A 13 -43.99 1.51 15.98
N LEU A 14 -43.39 2.54 15.38
CA LEU A 14 -42.47 2.37 14.27
C LEU A 14 -41.28 1.56 14.80
N LEU A 15 -41.36 0.24 14.62
CA LEU A 15 -40.21 -0.65 14.66
C LEU A 15 -39.32 -0.25 13.48
N ILE A 16 -38.47 0.75 13.70
CA ILE A 16 -37.31 0.97 12.83
C ILE A 16 -36.46 -0.29 13.02
N PRO A 17 -36.28 -1.13 11.99
CA PRO A 17 -35.33 -2.22 12.10
C PRO A 17 -33.98 -1.55 12.35
N GLY A 18 -33.43 -1.73 13.55
CA GLY A 18 -32.07 -1.33 13.82
C GLY A 18 -31.21 -2.02 12.76
N ALA A 19 -30.74 -1.26 11.78
CA ALA A 19 -29.71 -1.72 10.88
C ALA A 19 -28.52 -2.01 11.77
N PHE A 20 -28.33 -3.29 12.13
CA PHE A 20 -27.08 -3.77 12.65
C PHE A 20 -26.08 -3.57 11.51
N ALA A 21 -25.46 -2.40 11.48
CA ALA A 21 -24.26 -2.19 10.70
C ALA A 21 -23.25 -3.18 11.27
N SER A 22 -23.10 -4.32 10.59
CA SER A 22 -21.94 -5.18 10.76
C SER A 22 -20.73 -4.27 10.62
N VAL A 23 -20.02 -4.05 11.74
CA VAL A 23 -18.71 -3.42 11.69
C VAL A 23 -17.85 -4.38 10.87
N VAL A 24 -17.68 -4.08 9.58
CA VAL A 24 -16.76 -4.82 8.72
C VAL A 24 -15.39 -4.65 9.35
N LYS A 25 -14.90 -5.69 10.01
CA LYS A 25 -13.59 -5.69 10.63
C LYS A 25 -12.56 -5.61 9.50
N SER A 26 -11.99 -4.43 9.27
CA SER A 26 -10.88 -4.28 8.35
C SER A 26 -9.68 -5.05 8.89
N THR A 27 -9.14 -5.94 8.06
CA THR A 27 -7.97 -6.75 8.38
C THR A 27 -6.89 -6.53 7.32
N VAL A 28 -5.65 -6.41 7.78
CA VAL A 28 -4.49 -6.22 6.93
C VAL A 28 -3.54 -7.39 7.17
N LEU A 29 -3.08 -8.01 6.08
CA LEU A 29 -1.98 -8.97 6.09
C LEU A 29 -0.75 -8.30 5.47
N VAL A 30 0.38 -8.34 6.16
CA VAL A 30 1.68 -7.96 5.61
C VAL A 30 2.59 -9.18 5.70
N CYS A 31 3.15 -9.61 4.58
CA CYS A 31 4.12 -10.70 4.56
C CYS A 31 5.14 -10.50 3.44
N TYR A 32 6.39 -10.29 3.83
CA TYR A 32 7.51 -10.22 2.88
C TYR A 32 8.11 -11.60 2.57
N GLY A 33 7.73 -12.63 3.34
CA GLY A 33 8.00 -14.02 2.99
C GLY A 33 7.07 -14.53 1.88
N ARG A 34 7.37 -15.74 1.37
CA ARG A 34 6.48 -16.44 0.44
C ARG A 34 5.49 -17.30 1.21
N LEU A 35 4.20 -17.13 0.94
CA LEU A 35 3.11 -17.93 1.47
C LEU A 35 2.47 -18.75 0.34
N ASN A 36 1.74 -19.81 0.70
CA ASN A 36 0.90 -20.51 -0.26
C ASN A 36 -0.29 -19.62 -0.66
N PRO A 37 -0.47 -19.27 -1.94
CA PRO A 37 -1.58 -18.42 -2.41
C PRO A 37 -2.95 -18.85 -1.91
N GLU A 38 -3.21 -20.16 -1.80
CA GLU A 38 -4.51 -20.70 -1.35
C GLU A 38 -4.84 -20.40 0.12
N THR A 39 -3.83 -20.05 0.92
CA THR A 39 -3.98 -19.74 2.34
C THR A 39 -4.24 -18.26 2.61
N ILE A 40 -4.02 -17.40 1.62
CA ILE A 40 -4.18 -15.94 1.73
C ILE A 40 -5.61 -15.57 1.38
N LYS A 41 -6.51 -15.47 2.38
CA LYS A 41 -7.93 -15.22 2.15
C LYS A 41 -8.61 -14.43 3.27
N GLY A 42 -9.62 -13.66 2.92
CA GLY A 42 -10.49 -12.94 3.86
C GLY A 42 -9.87 -11.67 4.45
N TYR A 43 -8.88 -11.08 3.78
CA TYR A 43 -8.28 -9.81 4.19
C TYR A 43 -8.81 -8.64 3.35
N SER A 44 -9.03 -7.50 4.01
CA SER A 44 -9.36 -6.25 3.32
C SER A 44 -8.16 -5.63 2.59
N CYS A 45 -6.95 -5.93 3.05
CA CYS A 45 -5.72 -5.55 2.37
C CYS A 45 -4.64 -6.60 2.60
N VAL A 46 -3.94 -6.97 1.54
CA VAL A 46 -2.82 -7.89 1.55
C VAL A 46 -1.62 -7.17 0.96
N ILE A 47 -0.49 -7.13 1.67
CA ILE A 47 0.76 -6.51 1.23
C ILE A 47 1.82 -7.61 1.12
N LEU A 48 2.36 -7.81 -0.09
CA LEU A 48 3.28 -8.89 -0.42
C LEU A 48 4.56 -8.38 -1.05
N GLU A 49 5.67 -9.09 -0.84
CA GLU A 49 6.87 -8.88 -1.63
C GLU A 49 6.57 -9.10 -3.13
N SER A 50 6.81 -8.05 -3.92
CA SER A 50 6.44 -7.95 -5.34
C SER A 50 7.06 -9.06 -6.20
N GLU A 51 8.26 -9.50 -5.83
CA GLU A 51 9.06 -10.45 -6.61
C GLU A 51 8.71 -11.93 -6.33
N HIS A 52 7.86 -12.19 -5.34
CA HIS A 52 7.62 -13.56 -4.86
C HIS A 52 6.49 -14.30 -5.57
N TYR A 53 5.65 -13.67 -6.38
CA TYR A 53 4.44 -14.29 -6.94
C TYR A 53 4.31 -14.09 -8.45
N THR A 54 3.79 -15.10 -9.14
CA THR A 54 3.44 -15.02 -10.57
C THR A 54 2.08 -14.33 -10.78
N SER A 55 1.80 -13.83 -11.98
CA SER A 55 0.49 -13.22 -12.31
C SER A 55 -0.70 -14.15 -12.06
N ALA A 56 -0.54 -15.46 -12.27
CA ALA A 56 -1.59 -16.44 -11.99
C ALA A 56 -1.86 -16.57 -10.48
N GLU A 57 -0.81 -16.57 -9.66
CA GLU A 57 -0.92 -16.60 -8.20
C GLU A 57 -1.52 -15.29 -7.66
N ILE A 58 -1.09 -14.13 -8.18
CA ILE A 58 -1.66 -12.83 -7.81
C ILE A 58 -3.16 -12.81 -8.13
N LYS A 59 -3.55 -13.24 -9.33
CA LYS A 59 -4.96 -13.38 -9.71
C LYS A 59 -5.73 -14.26 -8.72
N LYS A 60 -5.16 -15.39 -8.30
CA LYS A 60 -5.79 -16.28 -7.32
C LYS A 60 -6.00 -15.57 -5.98
N ILE A 61 -4.96 -14.93 -5.43
CA ILE A 61 -5.01 -14.22 -4.15
C ILE A 61 -6.08 -13.11 -4.22
N LYS A 62 -6.17 -12.39 -5.33
CA LYS A 62 -7.19 -11.35 -5.54
C LYS A 62 -8.62 -11.88 -5.56
N THR A 63 -8.87 -13.11 -5.99
CA THR A 63 -10.23 -13.69 -5.90
C THR A 63 -10.67 -13.97 -4.46
N GLN A 64 -9.76 -13.86 -3.48
CA GLN A 64 -9.98 -14.26 -2.09
C GLN A 64 -9.85 -13.08 -1.10
N ASN A 65 -9.51 -11.87 -1.56
CA ASN A 65 -9.22 -10.69 -0.74
C ASN A 65 -9.65 -9.41 -1.47
N ASP A 66 -9.87 -8.31 -0.75
CA ASP A 66 -10.41 -7.08 -1.35
C ASP A 66 -9.34 -6.29 -2.13
N LYS A 67 -8.14 -6.15 -1.56
CA LYS A 67 -7.00 -5.44 -2.16
C LYS A 67 -5.71 -6.22 -1.97
N VAL A 68 -4.93 -6.36 -3.03
CA VAL A 68 -3.60 -6.98 -3.00
C VAL A 68 -2.57 -5.99 -3.54
N LEU A 69 -1.70 -5.50 -2.65
CA LEU A 69 -0.67 -4.52 -2.92
C LEU A 69 0.71 -5.19 -2.95
N ALA A 70 1.55 -4.73 -3.87
CA ALA A 70 2.97 -5.08 -3.90
C ALA A 70 3.79 -4.15 -3.00
N TYR A 71 4.77 -4.68 -2.27
CA TYR A 71 5.76 -3.90 -1.56
C TYR A 71 6.80 -3.31 -2.52
N ILE A 72 7.19 -2.07 -2.31
CA ILE A 72 8.37 -1.45 -2.93
C ILE A 72 9.01 -0.46 -1.95
N SER A 73 10.33 -0.52 -1.79
CA SER A 73 11.09 0.56 -1.16
C SER A 73 11.45 1.61 -2.22
N LEU A 74 11.09 2.87 -1.96
CA LEU A 74 11.47 4.00 -2.81
C LEU A 74 12.76 4.67 -2.34
N GLY A 75 13.14 4.46 -1.07
CA GLY A 75 14.30 5.08 -0.44
C GLY A 75 15.56 4.23 -0.43
N GLU A 76 15.43 2.92 -0.55
CA GLU A 76 16.51 1.96 -0.35
C GLU A 76 16.43 0.77 -1.31
N VAL A 77 17.56 0.10 -1.52
CA VAL A 77 17.60 -1.20 -2.19
C VAL A 77 18.34 -2.21 -1.33
N ASN A 78 17.67 -3.31 -0.99
CA ASN A 78 18.29 -4.42 -0.26
C ASN A 78 19.28 -5.15 -1.18
N LYS A 79 20.44 -5.57 -0.65
CA LYS A 79 21.49 -6.23 -1.45
C LYS A 79 21.05 -7.56 -2.09
N TYR A 80 19.99 -8.18 -1.57
CA TYR A 80 19.43 -9.45 -2.06
C TYR A 80 18.24 -9.27 -3.00
N ALA A 81 17.74 -8.05 -3.20
CA ALA A 81 16.63 -7.79 -4.12
C ALA A 81 17.06 -8.10 -5.57
N LYS A 82 16.15 -8.65 -6.40
CA LYS A 82 16.46 -9.00 -7.79
C LYS A 82 16.86 -7.78 -8.62
N HIS A 83 16.33 -6.60 -8.28
CA HIS A 83 16.66 -5.34 -8.94
C HIS A 83 17.93 -4.65 -8.39
N TYR A 84 18.57 -5.18 -7.33
CA TYR A 84 19.82 -4.62 -6.78
C TYR A 84 20.93 -4.45 -7.83
N PRO A 85 21.22 -5.39 -8.75
CA PRO A 85 22.23 -5.19 -9.78
C PRO A 85 21.97 -3.99 -10.69
N LYS A 86 20.70 -3.57 -10.87
CA LYS A 86 20.32 -2.40 -11.65
C LYS A 86 20.61 -1.08 -10.91
N LEU A 87 20.60 -1.11 -9.56
CA LEU A 87 20.67 0.06 -8.68
C LEU A 87 21.96 0.19 -7.87
N LYS A 88 22.76 -0.87 -7.69
CA LYS A 88 23.93 -0.87 -6.79
C LYS A 88 24.94 0.26 -7.02
N ASN A 89 25.10 0.72 -8.27
CA ASN A 89 25.99 1.81 -8.65
C ASN A 89 25.32 3.20 -8.60
N HIS A 90 24.06 3.26 -8.16
CA HIS A 90 23.20 4.44 -8.10
C HIS A 90 22.74 4.67 -6.64
N THR A 91 23.65 4.46 -5.70
CA THR A 91 23.41 4.57 -4.25
C THR A 91 24.40 5.54 -3.61
N ILE A 92 24.00 6.21 -2.52
CA ILE A 92 24.80 7.25 -1.85
C ILE A 92 25.16 6.92 -0.40
N GLY A 93 24.86 5.72 0.06
CA GLY A 93 25.22 5.26 1.39
C GLY A 93 24.63 3.90 1.70
N LYS A 94 24.89 3.42 2.92
CA LYS A 94 24.43 2.11 3.37
C LYS A 94 23.69 2.23 4.70
N ASN A 95 22.54 1.58 4.77
CA ASN A 95 21.85 1.30 6.01
C ASN A 95 22.33 -0.06 6.54
N THR A 96 23.15 -0.07 7.58
CA THR A 96 23.76 -1.31 8.09
C THR A 96 22.78 -2.18 8.87
N ILE A 97 21.66 -1.62 9.34
CA ILE A 97 20.64 -2.37 10.09
C ILE A 97 19.89 -3.31 9.16
N TRP A 98 19.53 -2.82 7.97
CA TRP A 98 18.73 -3.56 6.99
C TRP A 98 19.53 -4.16 5.84
N ASP A 99 20.85 -3.92 5.84
CA ASP A 99 21.78 -4.36 4.80
C ASP A 99 21.34 -3.93 3.38
N SER A 100 20.86 -2.69 3.35
CA SER A 100 20.31 -1.99 2.19
C SER A 100 21.13 -0.73 1.90
N TYR A 101 20.94 -0.18 0.71
CA TYR A 101 21.67 0.97 0.22
C TYR A 101 20.71 2.11 -0.13
N TYR A 102 21.04 3.31 0.33
CA TYR A 102 20.26 4.53 0.10
C TYR A 102 20.27 4.89 -1.38
N LEU A 103 19.09 5.00 -1.98
CA LEU A 103 18.91 5.24 -3.41
C LEU A 103 19.13 6.71 -3.78
N ASN A 104 19.99 6.95 -4.76
CA ASN A 104 20.20 8.28 -5.32
C ASN A 104 19.12 8.58 -6.38
N LEU A 105 18.09 9.34 -6.01
CA LEU A 105 17.03 9.79 -6.90
C LEU A 105 17.48 10.91 -7.86
N CYS A 106 18.55 11.65 -7.56
CA CYS A 106 19.13 12.62 -8.47
C CYS A 106 19.79 11.93 -9.69
N ASP A 107 20.12 10.64 -9.57
CA ASP A 107 20.52 9.83 -10.72
C ASP A 107 19.29 9.43 -11.53
N GLY A 108 19.17 9.97 -12.74
CA GLY A 108 18.02 9.74 -13.63
C GLY A 108 17.76 8.28 -13.99
N LYS A 109 18.67 7.34 -13.69
CA LYS A 109 18.42 5.90 -13.81
C LYS A 109 17.58 5.34 -12.66
N THR A 110 17.72 5.86 -11.44
CA THR A 110 17.03 5.34 -10.25
C THR A 110 15.51 5.47 -10.36
N PRO A 111 14.92 6.66 -10.63
CA PRO A 111 13.47 6.79 -10.80
C PRO A 111 12.91 5.92 -11.94
N LYS A 112 13.68 5.72 -13.02
CA LYS A 112 13.27 4.88 -14.15
C LYS A 112 13.18 3.40 -13.76
N VAL A 113 14.14 2.91 -12.98
CA VAL A 113 14.11 1.53 -12.48
C VAL A 113 12.96 1.33 -11.51
N LEU A 114 12.73 2.27 -10.59
CA LEU A 114 11.60 2.22 -9.64
C LEU A 114 10.25 2.23 -10.38
N MET A 115 10.08 3.12 -11.37
CA MET A 115 8.88 3.14 -12.21
C MET A 115 8.72 1.82 -12.99
N SER A 116 9.78 1.24 -13.53
CA SER A 116 9.72 -0.07 -14.20
C SER A 116 9.23 -1.20 -13.28
N ILE A 117 9.63 -1.20 -12.01
CA ILE A 117 9.15 -2.18 -11.02
C ILE A 117 7.65 -1.99 -10.76
N ILE A 118 7.21 -0.74 -10.65
CA ILE A 118 5.79 -0.41 -10.50
C ILE A 118 5.00 -0.88 -11.73
N ASP A 119 5.49 -0.58 -12.93
CA ASP A 119 4.88 -1.03 -14.18
C ASP A 119 4.73 -2.56 -14.23
N GLU A 120 5.80 -3.29 -13.90
CA GLU A 120 5.82 -4.75 -13.87
C GLU A 120 4.81 -5.31 -12.86
N GLY A 121 4.71 -4.73 -11.66
CA GLY A 121 3.74 -5.19 -10.65
C GLY A 121 2.29 -4.90 -11.02
N ILE A 122 1.99 -3.74 -11.60
CA ILE A 122 0.64 -3.44 -12.10
C ILE A 122 0.27 -4.39 -13.26
N GLN A 123 1.20 -4.64 -14.20
CA GLN A 123 1.00 -5.61 -15.28
C GLN A 123 0.82 -7.04 -14.75
N ALA A 124 1.51 -7.40 -13.67
CA ALA A 124 1.34 -8.70 -13.02
C ALA A 124 -0.03 -8.86 -12.33
N GLY A 125 -0.73 -7.75 -12.06
CA GLY A 125 -2.12 -7.73 -11.63
C GLY A 125 -2.36 -7.24 -10.20
N TYR A 126 -1.34 -6.73 -9.50
CA TYR A 126 -1.54 -6.09 -8.20
C TYR A 126 -2.49 -4.89 -8.31
N ASP A 127 -3.25 -4.60 -7.25
CA ASP A 127 -4.17 -3.45 -7.19
C ASP A 127 -3.43 -2.12 -6.97
N GLY A 128 -2.15 -2.20 -6.63
CA GLY A 128 -1.25 -1.07 -6.45
C GLY A 128 -0.08 -1.43 -5.54
N PHE A 129 0.47 -0.45 -4.84
CA PHE A 129 1.72 -0.61 -4.10
C PHE A 129 1.66 -0.06 -2.67
N PHE A 130 2.38 -0.73 -1.76
CA PHE A 130 2.81 -0.20 -0.50
C PHE A 130 4.19 0.44 -0.66
N LEU A 131 4.27 1.75 -0.47
CA LEU A 131 5.46 2.57 -0.73
C LEU A 131 6.25 2.77 0.56
N ASP A 132 7.43 2.18 0.65
CA ASP A 132 8.28 2.20 1.84
C ASP A 132 9.49 3.14 1.72
N ASN A 133 10.09 3.47 2.86
CA ASN A 133 11.27 4.32 3.05
C ASN A 133 11.12 5.75 2.51
N LEU A 134 9.92 6.32 2.56
CA LEU A 134 9.69 7.73 2.24
C LEU A 134 10.17 8.67 3.35
N ASP A 135 10.20 8.18 4.59
CA ASP A 135 10.82 8.85 5.73
C ASP A 135 12.31 9.14 5.54
N ASN A 136 12.99 8.42 4.64
CA ASN A 136 14.37 8.73 4.26
C ASN A 136 14.57 10.15 3.74
N TYR A 137 13.52 10.77 3.18
CA TYR A 137 13.53 12.09 2.57
C TYR A 137 12.93 13.18 3.47
N THR A 138 12.70 12.89 4.74
CA THR A 138 12.27 13.87 5.74
C THR A 138 13.48 14.55 6.38
N GLN A 139 13.25 15.63 7.13
CA GLN A 139 14.29 16.30 7.91
C GLN A 139 15.03 15.37 8.92
N PHE A 140 14.39 14.26 9.31
CA PHE A 140 14.96 13.26 10.23
C PHE A 140 15.55 12.04 9.51
N GLY A 141 15.40 11.98 8.19
CA GLY A 141 15.90 10.88 7.37
C GLY A 141 17.37 11.06 6.95
N PRO A 142 18.00 10.00 6.42
CA PRO A 142 19.36 10.05 5.90
C PRO A 142 19.52 10.82 4.58
N GLN A 143 18.42 11.17 3.88
CA GLN A 143 18.45 11.77 2.54
C GLN A 143 17.52 13.01 2.42
N PRO A 144 17.53 13.98 3.37
CA PRO A 144 16.61 15.11 3.37
C PRO A 144 16.75 15.98 2.11
N ASP A 145 17.96 16.04 1.54
CA ASP A 145 18.29 16.86 0.37
C ASP A 145 17.62 16.37 -0.93
N GLN A 146 17.03 15.18 -0.93
CA GLN A 146 16.37 14.57 -2.10
C GLN A 146 14.82 14.62 -2.04
N ARG A 147 14.28 15.50 -1.19
CA ARG A 147 12.81 15.63 -0.99
C ARG A 147 12.07 16.00 -2.28
N ASN A 148 12.64 16.86 -3.12
CA ASN A 148 11.97 17.30 -4.35
C ASN A 148 11.89 16.16 -5.37
N GLU A 149 12.92 15.33 -5.43
CA GLU A 149 13.06 14.20 -6.33
C GLU A 149 12.06 13.10 -5.97
N VAL A 150 11.88 12.78 -4.68
CA VAL A 150 10.88 11.81 -4.27
C VAL A 150 9.46 12.32 -4.52
N VAL A 151 9.18 13.61 -4.30
CA VAL A 151 7.87 14.21 -4.61
C VAL A 151 7.60 14.16 -6.13
N ALA A 152 8.60 14.44 -6.96
CA ALA A 152 8.46 14.33 -8.41
C ALA A 152 8.21 12.88 -8.87
N LEU A 153 8.88 11.92 -8.24
CA LEU A 153 8.64 10.49 -8.49
C LEU A 153 7.21 10.09 -8.10
N LEU A 154 6.74 10.45 -6.89
CA LEU A 154 5.38 10.16 -6.44
C LEU A 154 4.33 10.76 -7.37
N LYS A 155 4.49 12.01 -7.79
CA LYS A 155 3.61 12.65 -8.79
C LYS A 155 3.57 11.84 -10.09
N SER A 156 4.74 11.46 -10.61
CA SER A 156 4.84 10.66 -11.84
C SER A 156 4.13 9.30 -11.70
N ILE A 157 4.23 8.65 -10.53
CA ILE A 157 3.55 7.39 -10.24
C ILE A 157 2.03 7.59 -10.25
N PHE A 158 1.53 8.59 -9.52
CA PHE A 158 0.09 8.83 -9.36
C PHE A 158 -0.58 9.33 -10.65
N GLU A 159 0.12 10.14 -11.44
CA GLU A 159 -0.35 10.59 -12.76
C GLU A 159 -0.47 9.44 -13.75
N LYS A 160 0.50 8.50 -13.73
CA LYS A 160 0.49 7.34 -14.62
C LYS A 160 -0.54 6.29 -14.20
N TYR A 161 -0.82 6.17 -12.89
CA TYR A 161 -1.66 5.13 -12.31
C TYR A 161 -2.80 5.69 -11.44
N PRO A 162 -3.71 6.53 -12.00
CA PRO A 162 -4.72 7.25 -11.21
C PRO A 162 -5.80 6.35 -10.58
N ASN A 163 -5.91 5.10 -11.02
CA ASN A 163 -6.92 4.14 -10.55
C ASN A 163 -6.33 3.05 -9.63
N GLN A 164 -5.02 3.07 -9.40
CA GLN A 164 -4.33 2.10 -8.55
C GLN A 164 -4.30 2.59 -7.11
N THR A 165 -4.21 1.64 -6.18
CA THR A 165 -4.17 1.93 -4.74
C THR A 165 -2.73 2.07 -4.27
N PHE A 166 -2.34 3.26 -3.81
CA PHE A 166 -1.04 3.48 -3.20
C PHE A 166 -1.19 3.67 -1.69
N LEU A 167 -0.51 2.84 -0.91
CA LEU A 167 -0.48 2.93 0.54
C LEU A 167 0.91 3.36 0.99
N GLN A 168 0.98 4.49 1.68
CA GLN A 168 2.25 5.10 2.06
C GLN A 168 2.70 4.63 3.45
N ASN A 169 3.98 4.24 3.58
CA ASN A 169 4.62 4.07 4.88
C ASN A 169 5.37 5.35 5.28
N ALA A 170 4.99 5.93 6.42
CA ALA A 170 5.56 7.17 6.94
C ALA A 170 5.57 8.31 5.91
N GLY A 171 6.52 9.25 5.99
CA GLY A 171 6.73 10.25 4.94
C GLY A 171 5.58 11.25 4.71
N LEU A 172 4.86 11.65 5.77
CA LEU A 172 3.70 12.53 5.63
C LEU A 172 4.05 13.94 5.09
N GLU A 173 5.34 14.31 5.11
CA GLU A 173 5.86 15.57 4.61
C GLU A 173 6.02 15.61 3.08
N GLN A 174 5.86 14.48 2.37
CA GLN A 174 6.02 14.35 0.92
C GLN A 174 4.68 14.44 0.15
N GLN A 175 3.85 15.43 0.46
CA GLN A 175 2.56 15.72 -0.23
C GLN A 175 2.69 16.80 -1.30
#